data_AF-A0A8T2KJR6-F1
#
_entry.id   AF-A0A8T2KJR6-F1
#
_cell.length_a   1.000
_cell.length_b   1.000
_cell.length_c   1.000
_cell.angle_alpha   90.00
_cell.angle_beta   90.00
_cell.angle_gamma   90.00
#
_symmetry.space_group_name_H-M   'P 1'
#
loop_
_entity.id
_entity.type
_entity.pdbx_description
1 polymer ?
#
loop_
_entity_poly.entity_id
_entity_poly.type
_entity_poly.pdbx_seq_one_letter_code
_entity_poly.pdbx_strand_id
1 'polypeptide(L)'
;CPPGWKKFMSSCYYISINMQTWDQSRMDCRGKGADLVIINSEEEQEFIKRQGKGVWIGLTDAEEEGVWKWLRCILCFGPRFWMAGEPNSFARAEDCVFSKVGTFTLQTWLDMPCCAENIWICEATLSSS
;
A
#
# COMPACT_ATOMS: atom_id res chain seq x y z
N CYS A 1 -5.52 16.65 9.12
CA CYS A 1 -6.07 15.30 8.88
C CYS A 1 -7.35 15.14 9.67
N PRO A 2 -8.33 14.39 9.16
CA PRO A 2 -9.54 14.07 9.93
C PRO A 2 -9.20 13.38 11.26
N PRO A 3 -10.07 13.45 12.29
CA PRO A 3 -9.87 12.71 13.52
C PRO A 3 -9.63 11.21 13.27
N GLY A 4 -8.67 10.61 13.96
CA GLY A 4 -8.27 9.21 13.78
C GLY A 4 -7.30 8.93 12.64
N TRP A 5 -6.98 9.92 11.80
CA TRP A 5 -5.95 9.80 10.76
C TRP A 5 -4.59 10.30 11.26
N LYS A 6 -3.52 9.65 10.82
CA LYS A 6 -2.15 10.07 11.12
C LYS A 6 -1.65 11.03 10.06
N LYS A 7 -1.07 12.17 10.46
CA LYS A 7 -0.39 13.08 9.53
C LYS A 7 1.05 12.63 9.35
N PHE A 8 1.51 12.56 8.11
CA PHE A 8 2.91 12.43 7.78
C PHE A 8 3.19 13.25 6.51
N MET A 9 4.19 14.14 6.58
CA MET A 9 4.47 15.12 5.52
C MET A 9 3.21 15.88 5.07
N SER A 10 2.92 15.88 3.77
CA SER A 10 1.78 16.52 3.12
C SER A 10 0.56 15.61 2.97
N SER A 11 0.54 14.45 3.62
CA SER A 11 -0.54 13.48 3.49
C SER A 11 -1.14 13.07 4.84
N CYS A 12 -2.35 12.52 4.76
CA CYS A 12 -3.07 11.95 5.88
C CYS A 12 -3.29 10.47 5.63
N TYR A 13 -3.05 9.65 6.65
CA TYR A 13 -3.10 8.20 6.55
C TYR A 13 -4.12 7.60 7.51
N TYR A 14 -4.99 6.74 6.99
CA TYR A 14 -5.92 5.93 7.79
C TYR A 14 -5.47 4.49 7.76
N ILE A 15 -5.24 3.90 8.94
CA ILE A 15 -4.86 2.51 9.08
C ILE A 15 -6.07 1.77 9.63
N SER A 16 -6.52 0.73 8.95
CA SER A 16 -7.70 0.00 9.37
C SER A 16 -7.47 -0.79 10.67
N ILE A 17 -8.58 -1.14 11.30
CA ILE A 17 -8.62 -2.09 12.42
C ILE A 17 -9.13 -3.47 11.99
N ASN A 18 -9.92 -3.51 10.92
CA ASN A 18 -10.48 -4.72 10.34
C ASN A 18 -9.61 -5.19 9.17
N MET A 19 -9.86 -6.42 8.72
CA MET A 19 -9.23 -6.99 7.53
C MET A 19 -10.24 -7.06 6.39
N GLN A 20 -9.78 -6.82 5.17
CA GLN A 20 -10.58 -6.87 3.94
C GLN A 20 -9.71 -7.32 2.76
N THR A 21 -10.36 -7.75 1.68
CA THR A 21 -9.71 -7.96 0.38
C THR A 21 -9.11 -6.66 -0.14
N TRP A 22 -8.16 -6.75 -1.08
CA TRP A 22 -7.52 -5.56 -1.64
C TRP A 22 -8.55 -4.61 -2.29
N ASP A 23 -9.49 -5.15 -3.08
CA ASP A 23 -10.52 -4.36 -3.75
C ASP A 23 -11.47 -3.67 -2.76
N GLN A 24 -11.95 -4.39 -1.74
CA GLN A 24 -12.79 -3.83 -0.68
C GLN A 24 -12.06 -2.73 0.08
N SER A 25 -10.78 -2.95 0.39
CA SER A 25 -9.91 -1.97 1.05
C SER A 25 -9.79 -0.68 0.23
N ARG A 26 -9.59 -0.81 -1.09
CA ARG A 26 -9.55 0.32 -2.01
C ARG A 26 -10.89 1.06 -2.08
N MET A 27 -12.00 0.32 -2.14
CA MET A 27 -13.34 0.90 -2.10
C MET A 27 -13.58 1.69 -0.81
N ASP A 28 -13.17 1.17 0.34
CA ASP A 28 -13.27 1.85 1.63
C ASP A 28 -12.45 3.14 1.64
N CYS A 29 -11.21 3.12 1.15
CA CYS A 29 -10.38 4.33 1.04
C CYS A 29 -11.05 5.39 0.16
N ARG A 30 -11.58 4.99 -1.00
CA ARG A 30 -12.31 5.90 -1.91
C ARG A 30 -13.56 6.48 -1.28
N GLY A 31 -14.31 5.68 -0.51
CA GLY A 31 -15.45 6.14 0.27
C GLY A 31 -15.09 7.21 1.31
N LYS A 32 -13.82 7.29 1.74
CA LYS A 32 -13.30 8.33 2.64
C LYS A 32 -12.65 9.52 1.92
N GLY A 33 -12.73 9.58 0.59
CA GLY A 33 -12.06 10.62 -0.21
C GLY A 33 -10.54 10.42 -0.34
N ALA A 34 -10.07 9.18 -0.20
CA ALA A 34 -8.66 8.77 -0.28
C ALA A 34 -8.47 7.69 -1.37
N ASP A 35 -7.29 7.08 -1.44
CA ASP A 35 -7.07 5.79 -2.11
C ASP A 35 -6.13 4.92 -1.24
N LEU A 36 -5.86 3.67 -1.63
CA LEU A 36 -4.79 2.92 -0.99
C LEU A 36 -3.46 3.68 -1.14
N VAL A 37 -2.60 3.59 -0.10
CA VAL A 37 -1.34 4.35 -0.07
C VAL A 37 -0.47 4.09 -1.29
N ILE A 38 0.18 5.16 -1.76
CA ILE A 38 1.14 5.09 -2.85
C ILE A 38 2.50 5.49 -2.28
N ILE A 39 3.42 4.53 -2.19
CA ILE A 39 4.69 4.76 -1.50
C ILE A 39 5.70 5.38 -2.47
N ASN A 40 5.94 6.68 -2.28
CA ASN A 40 6.72 7.51 -3.18
C ASN A 40 8.11 7.87 -2.66
N SER A 41 8.42 7.57 -1.41
CA SER A 41 9.72 7.88 -0.82
C SER A 41 10.16 6.83 0.19
N GLU A 42 11.45 6.85 0.53
CA GLU A 42 11.99 5.99 1.60
C GLU A 42 11.43 6.41 2.96
N GLU A 43 11.22 7.70 3.17
CA GLU A 43 10.65 8.25 4.41
C GLU A 43 9.21 7.79 4.59
N GLU A 44 8.44 7.71 3.49
CA GLU A 44 7.09 7.17 3.49
C GLU A 44 7.09 5.66 3.75
N GLN A 45 7.94 4.89 3.06
CA GLN A 45 8.08 3.45 3.33
C GLN A 45 8.43 3.19 4.80
N GLU A 46 9.36 3.97 5.37
CA GLU A 46 9.73 3.88 6.77
C GLU A 46 8.57 4.30 7.69
N PHE A 47 7.78 5.31 7.32
CA PHE A 47 6.56 5.67 8.04
C PHE A 47 5.55 4.53 8.06
N ILE A 48 5.28 3.88 6.93
CA ILE A 48 4.38 2.72 6.85
C ILE A 48 4.92 1.57 7.72
N LYS A 49 6.21 1.27 7.61
CA LYS A 49 6.89 0.24 8.41
C LYS A 49 6.71 0.45 9.91
N ARG A 50 6.88 1.68 10.40
CA ARG A 50 6.75 2.04 11.82
C ARG A 50 5.33 1.94 12.37
N GLN A 51 4.32 1.70 11.54
CA GLN A 51 2.97 1.43 12.04
C GLN A 51 2.88 0.08 12.75
N GLY A 52 3.87 -0.80 12.58
CA GLY A 52 3.94 -2.10 13.27
C GLY A 52 2.86 -3.07 12.82
N LYS A 53 2.26 -2.84 11.64
CA LYS A 53 1.18 -3.63 11.06
C LYS A 53 1.54 -3.97 9.62
N GLY A 54 1.20 -5.19 9.20
CA GLY A 54 1.26 -5.57 7.80
C GLY A 54 0.00 -5.06 7.11
N VAL A 55 0.14 -4.42 5.95
CA VAL A 55 -0.95 -3.69 5.30
C VAL A 55 -0.99 -3.85 3.79
N TRP A 56 -2.19 -3.83 3.21
CA TRP A 56 -2.40 -3.61 1.79
C TRP A 56 -1.95 -2.20 1.37
N ILE A 57 -1.28 -2.12 0.22
CA ILE A 57 -0.85 -0.87 -0.43
C ILE A 57 -1.37 -0.80 -1.87
N GLY A 58 -1.29 0.38 -2.48
CA GLY A 58 -1.81 0.66 -3.83
C GLY A 58 -0.93 0.19 -4.99
N LEU A 59 -0.08 -0.81 -4.82
CA LEU A 59 0.70 -1.39 -5.91
C LEU A 59 0.02 -2.68 -6.39
N THR A 60 -0.14 -2.82 -7.70
CA THR A 60 -0.79 -3.98 -8.35
C THR A 60 -0.29 -4.14 -9.77
N ASP A 61 -0.27 -5.35 -10.30
CA ASP A 61 -0.03 -5.67 -11.71
C ASP A 61 -1.24 -6.36 -12.38
N ALA A 62 -2.42 -6.28 -11.76
CA ALA A 62 -3.65 -6.91 -12.25
C ALA A 62 -4.11 -6.47 -13.67
N GLU A 63 -3.58 -5.35 -14.18
CA GLU A 63 -3.80 -4.93 -15.56
C GLU A 63 -2.92 -5.67 -16.57
N GLU A 64 -1.69 -6.00 -16.19
CA GLU A 64 -0.67 -6.61 -17.04
C GLU A 64 0.35 -7.31 -16.14
N GLU A 65 0.26 -8.64 -16.10
CA GLU A 65 1.13 -9.52 -15.29
C GLU A 65 2.62 -9.15 -15.44
N GLY A 66 3.30 -8.94 -14.32
CA GLY A 66 4.72 -8.56 -14.28
C GLY A 66 4.98 -7.07 -14.52
N VAL A 67 3.95 -6.26 -14.77
CA VAL A 67 4.04 -4.80 -14.90
C VAL A 67 3.33 -4.13 -13.72
N TRP A 68 4.08 -3.95 -12.64
CA TRP A 68 3.63 -3.31 -11.41
C TRP A 68 3.34 -1.82 -11.59
N LYS A 69 2.11 -1.42 -11.26
CA LYS A 69 1.61 -0.05 -11.38
C LYS A 69 1.04 0.45 -10.06
N TRP A 70 1.35 1.69 -9.74
CA TRP A 70 0.72 2.42 -8.65
C TRP A 70 -0.64 2.96 -9.09
N LEU A 71 -1.60 3.01 -8.15
CA LEU A 71 -2.92 3.57 -8.43
C LEU A 71 -2.82 5.05 -8.86
N ARG A 72 -3.21 5.36 -10.09
CA ARG A 72 -3.32 6.74 -10.60
C ARG A 72 -2.03 7.58 -10.48
N CYS A 73 -0.86 6.94 -10.47
CA CYS A 73 0.39 7.67 -10.33
C CYS A 73 1.38 7.39 -11.46
N ILE A 74 1.50 8.37 -12.36
CA ILE A 74 2.32 8.30 -13.57
C ILE A 74 3.80 8.65 -13.27
N LEU A 75 4.05 9.45 -12.22
CA LEU A 75 5.38 9.92 -11.84
C LEU A 75 5.94 9.24 -10.58
N CYS A 76 5.25 8.21 -10.08
CA CYS A 76 5.71 7.47 -8.93
C CYS A 76 7.04 6.78 -9.23
N PHE A 77 7.89 6.69 -8.20
CA PHE A 77 9.10 5.88 -8.32
C PHE A 77 8.74 4.42 -8.62
N GLY A 78 9.58 3.79 -9.44
CA GLY A 78 9.44 2.36 -9.73
C GLY A 78 9.46 1.51 -8.46
N PRO A 79 8.82 0.33 -8.48
CA PRO A 79 8.67 -0.50 -7.30
C PRO A 79 10.03 -1.04 -6.84
N ARG A 80 10.43 -0.76 -5.59
CA ARG A 80 11.81 -0.99 -5.12
C ARG A 80 11.96 -1.51 -3.68
N PHE A 81 10.86 -1.76 -2.97
CA PHE A 81 10.91 -2.24 -1.58
C PHE A 81 10.44 -3.70 -1.42
N TRP A 82 10.62 -4.50 -2.48
CA TRP A 82 10.41 -5.94 -2.46
C TRP A 82 11.34 -6.64 -1.47
N MET A 83 10.83 -7.63 -0.75
CA MET A 83 11.66 -8.55 0.02
C MET A 83 12.56 -9.37 -0.93
N ALA A 84 13.66 -9.90 -0.38
CA ALA A 84 14.53 -10.78 -1.14
C ALA A 84 13.76 -12.01 -1.62
N GLY A 85 13.71 -12.21 -2.94
CA GLY A 85 12.95 -13.29 -3.58
C GLY A 85 11.56 -12.87 -4.07
N GLU A 86 11.10 -11.65 -3.79
CA GLU A 86 9.81 -11.12 -4.24
C GLU A 86 9.98 -10.08 -5.37
N PRO A 87 8.95 -9.86 -6.19
CA PRO A 87 7.71 -10.64 -6.28
C PRO A 87 7.98 -12.01 -6.90
N ASN A 88 7.37 -13.07 -6.36
CA ASN A 88 7.61 -14.44 -6.81
C ASN A 88 6.49 -15.02 -7.69
N SER A 89 5.37 -14.31 -7.82
CA SER A 89 4.20 -14.66 -8.62
C SER A 89 3.73 -16.09 -8.33
N PHE A 90 3.52 -16.45 -7.05
CA PHE A 90 3.18 -17.83 -6.70
C PHE A 90 1.87 -18.22 -7.40
N ALA A 91 1.98 -19.19 -8.32
CA ALA A 91 0.87 -19.67 -9.15
C ALA A 91 0.18 -18.63 -10.07
N ARG A 92 0.82 -17.48 -10.38
CA ARG A 92 0.27 -16.41 -11.26
C ARG A 92 -1.10 -15.88 -10.83
N ALA A 93 -1.30 -15.69 -9.53
CA ALA A 93 -2.58 -15.24 -8.96
C ALA A 93 -2.40 -14.20 -7.84
N GLU A 94 -1.24 -13.54 -7.79
CA GLU A 94 -0.82 -12.68 -6.68
C GLU A 94 -0.67 -11.22 -7.12
N ASP A 95 -1.74 -10.62 -7.62
CA ASP A 95 -1.61 -9.34 -8.33
C ASP A 95 -1.61 -8.11 -7.40
N CYS A 96 -1.53 -8.31 -6.09
CA CYS A 96 -1.71 -7.29 -5.06
C CYS A 96 -0.57 -7.27 -4.04
N VAL A 97 -0.16 -6.07 -3.61
CA VAL A 97 1.02 -5.95 -2.73
C VAL A 97 0.67 -5.74 -1.28
N PHE A 98 1.23 -6.61 -0.44
CA PHE A 98 1.20 -6.52 1.01
C PHE A 98 2.56 -6.05 1.54
N SER A 99 2.56 -4.95 2.29
CA SER A 99 3.74 -4.50 3.03
C SER A 99 3.72 -5.12 4.42
N LYS A 100 4.64 -6.05 4.71
CA LYS A 100 4.70 -6.78 5.98
C LYS A 100 5.10 -5.87 7.15
N VAL A 101 4.76 -6.30 8.37
CA VAL A 101 5.32 -5.71 9.60
C VAL A 101 6.85 -5.67 9.49
N GLY A 102 7.41 -4.48 9.71
CA GLY A 102 8.81 -4.21 9.50
C GLY A 102 9.79 -5.14 10.21
N THR A 103 10.83 -5.51 9.48
CA THR A 103 12.11 -6.00 10.01
C THR A 103 13.09 -4.83 10.12
N PHE A 104 14.40 -5.09 10.25
CA PHE A 104 15.44 -4.06 10.27
C PHE A 104 15.65 -3.32 8.92
N THR A 105 14.98 -3.74 7.83
CA THR A 105 15.18 -3.20 6.48
C THR A 105 13.95 -2.42 5.96
N LEU A 106 14.08 -1.77 4.79
CA LEU A 106 12.96 -1.13 4.08
C LEU A 106 12.25 -2.11 3.13
N GLN A 107 12.89 -3.23 2.80
CA GLN A 107 12.37 -4.27 1.92
C GLN A 107 11.31 -5.10 2.64
N THR A 108 10.04 -4.71 2.52
CA THR A 108 8.90 -5.35 3.23
C THR A 108 7.77 -5.79 2.33
N TRP A 109 7.84 -5.52 1.02
CA TRP A 109 6.76 -5.85 0.10
C TRP A 109 6.86 -7.29 -0.37
N LEU A 110 5.71 -7.94 -0.40
CA LEU A 110 5.47 -9.21 -1.07
C LEU A 110 4.17 -9.11 -1.88
N ASP A 111 4.13 -9.81 -2.99
CA ASP A 111 2.91 -10.08 -3.73
C ASP A 111 2.07 -11.12 -2.98
N MET A 112 0.75 -10.96 -3.05
CA MET A 112 -0.24 -11.79 -2.35
C MET A 112 -1.52 -11.87 -3.17
N PRO A 113 -2.32 -12.94 -3.02
CA PRO A 113 -3.60 -13.03 -3.70
C PRO A 113 -4.51 -11.88 -3.26
N CYS A 114 -5.06 -11.12 -4.22
CA CYS A 114 -5.93 -9.98 -3.94
C CYS A 114 -7.17 -10.33 -3.10
N CYS A 115 -7.58 -11.61 -3.14
CA CYS A 115 -8.69 -12.15 -2.36
C CYS A 115 -8.35 -12.44 -0.89
N ALA A 116 -7.09 -12.34 -0.47
CA ALA A 116 -6.71 -12.47 0.93
C ALA A 116 -7.23 -11.27 1.75
N GLU A 117 -7.62 -11.50 2.99
CA GLU A 117 -8.06 -10.43 3.88
C GLU A 117 -6.90 -9.91 4.73
N ASN A 118 -6.57 -8.62 4.59
CA ASN A 118 -5.54 -7.97 5.39
C ASN A 118 -6.00 -6.59 5.87
N ILE A 119 -5.28 -6.05 6.86
CA ILE A 119 -5.37 -4.63 7.23
C ILE A 119 -4.93 -3.81 6.01
N TRP A 120 -5.47 -2.61 5.85
CA TRP A 120 -5.09 -1.70 4.77
C TRP A 120 -4.73 -0.32 5.30
N ILE A 121 -4.05 0.45 4.46
CA ILE A 121 -3.78 1.86 4.74
C ILE A 121 -4.21 2.73 3.57
N CYS A 122 -5.01 3.75 3.88
CA CYS A 122 -5.42 4.78 2.93
C CYS A 122 -4.51 5.99 3.03
N GLU A 123 -4.33 6.70 1.92
CA GLU A 123 -3.66 7.99 1.84
C GLU A 123 -4.56 9.04 1.20
N ALA A 124 -4.67 10.20 1.85
CA ALA A 124 -5.28 11.40 1.32
C ALA A 124 -4.24 12.52 1.29
N THR A 125 -3.88 12.99 0.09
CA THR A 125 -3.01 14.15 -0.10
C THR A 125 -3.69 15.42 0.37
N LEU A 126 -2.99 16.23 1.16
CA LEU A 126 -3.46 17.56 1.53
C LEU A 126 -3.32 18.48 0.31
N SER A 127 -4.43 18.79 -0.36
CA SER A 127 -4.42 19.84 -1.37
C SER A 127 -4.09 21.18 -0.72
N SER A 128 -3.07 21.86 -1.22
CA SER A 128 -2.86 23.28 -0.94
C SER A 128 -4.12 24.02 -1.38
N SER A 129 -4.81 24.66 -0.45
CA SER A 129 -5.93 25.56 -0.75
C SER A 129 -5.43 26.80 -1.48
#